data_AF-A0A2T0M8X9-F1
#
_entry.id   AF-A0A2T0M8X9-F1
#
_cell.length_a   1.000
_cell.length_b   1.000
_cell.length_c   1.000
_cell.angle_alpha   90.00
_cell.angle_beta   90.00
_cell.angle_gamma   90.00
#
_symmetry.space_group_name_H-M   'P 1'
#
loop_
_entity.id
_entity.type
_entity.pdbx_description
1 polymer ?
#
loop_
_entity_poly.entity_id
_entity_poly.type
_entity_poly.pdbx_seq_one_letter_code
_entity_poly.pdbx_strand_id
1 'polypeptide(L)'
;MGEFFKSELKDRFLQYALERRDYFEVRVLYDEFLRPNYSLDFAKKLIREIRDYNPSLLDIMSGNGSEIFMLASTPKTEDFLIEGGFLDMHVKEEEKWDTFLNQLSGSRKLSKDEKKLLKKNSPSLKREKNLLSILIAAVVVSFLFTLYSILKNAFLEPQYVPMDEFERKLEQVQSQHRLENEKLTKELEKAKAVIDSLKN
;
A
#
# COMPACT_ATOMS: atom_id res chain seq x y z
N MET A 1 -7.90 8.62 8.00
CA MET A 1 -8.59 7.75 8.98
C MET A 1 -7.53 7.12 9.85
N GLY A 2 -7.69 7.14 11.17
CA GLY A 2 -6.68 6.55 12.08
C GLY A 2 -6.59 5.03 11.90
N GLU A 3 -5.39 4.48 12.06
CA GLU A 3 -5.16 3.03 11.94
C GLU A 3 -5.91 2.24 13.02
N PHE A 4 -6.04 2.81 14.23
CA PHE A 4 -6.88 2.30 15.31
C PHE A 4 -8.33 2.03 14.86
N PHE A 5 -9.00 3.02 14.25
CA PHE A 5 -10.38 2.86 13.77
C PHE A 5 -10.47 1.81 12.66
N LYS A 6 -9.41 1.68 11.86
CA LYS A 6 -9.34 0.68 10.81
C LYS A 6 -9.23 -0.72 11.40
N SER A 7 -8.48 -0.90 12.48
CA SER A 7 -8.37 -2.15 13.24
C SER A 7 -9.68 -2.51 13.94
N GLU A 8 -10.33 -1.54 14.58
CA GLU A 8 -11.66 -1.73 15.19
C GLU A 8 -12.69 -2.19 14.15
N LEU A 9 -12.67 -1.57 12.97
CA LEU A 9 -13.60 -1.90 11.88
C LEU A 9 -13.38 -3.32 11.34
N LYS A 10 -12.12 -3.81 11.32
CA LYS A 10 -11.81 -5.20 10.94
C LYS A 10 -12.40 -6.18 11.95
N ASP A 11 -12.26 -5.91 13.24
CA ASP A 11 -12.78 -6.79 14.30
C ASP A 11 -14.30 -6.86 14.28
N ARG A 12 -14.97 -5.71 14.17
CA ARG A 12 -16.43 -5.66 14.05
C ARG A 12 -16.93 -6.39 12.79
N PHE A 13 -16.19 -6.32 11.69
CA PHE A 13 -16.53 -7.09 10.50
C PHE A 13 -16.37 -8.60 10.71
N LEU A 14 -15.30 -9.05 11.37
CA LEU A 14 -15.14 -10.46 11.71
C LEU A 14 -16.23 -10.96 12.67
N GLN A 15 -16.64 -10.14 13.64
CA GLN A 15 -17.77 -10.43 14.52
C GLN A 15 -19.08 -10.58 13.73
N TYR A 16 -19.36 -9.63 12.83
CA TYR A 16 -20.51 -9.70 11.95
C TYR A 16 -20.50 -10.94 11.04
N ALA A 17 -19.32 -11.33 10.53
CA ALA A 17 -19.16 -12.54 9.74
C ALA A 17 -19.34 -13.83 10.56
N LEU A 18 -19.04 -13.81 11.87
CA LEU A 18 -19.27 -14.94 12.79
C LEU A 18 -20.74 -15.13 13.16
N GLU A 19 -21.49 -14.03 13.29
CA GLU A 19 -22.92 -14.10 13.57
C GLU A 19 -23.71 -14.69 12.40
N ARG A 20 -23.17 -14.60 11.18
CA ARG A 20 -23.74 -15.20 9.98
C ARG A 20 -23.24 -16.65 9.79
N ARG A 21 -24.18 -17.53 9.46
CA ARG A 21 -23.92 -18.96 9.21
C ARG A 21 -23.77 -19.29 7.72
N ASP A 22 -24.04 -18.32 6.87
CA ASP A 22 -24.11 -18.44 5.42
C ASP A 22 -23.11 -17.50 4.74
N TYR A 23 -22.79 -17.85 3.49
CA TYR A 23 -21.99 -17.02 2.60
C TYR A 23 -22.77 -15.78 2.21
N PHE A 24 -22.16 -14.59 2.34
CA PHE A 24 -22.79 -13.33 1.96
C PHE A 24 -21.89 -12.48 1.06
N GLU A 25 -22.51 -11.61 0.24
CA GLU A 25 -21.76 -10.77 -0.69
C GLU A 25 -21.10 -9.56 -0.01
N VAL A 26 -19.96 -9.11 -0.55
CA VAL A 26 -19.32 -7.84 -0.14
C VAL A 26 -20.26 -6.64 -0.23
N ARG A 27 -21.23 -6.66 -1.16
CA ARG A 27 -22.22 -5.58 -1.28
C ARG A 27 -23.12 -5.50 -0.06
N VAL A 28 -23.47 -6.64 0.53
CA VAL A 28 -24.27 -6.70 1.76
C VAL A 28 -23.49 -6.09 2.92
N LEU A 29 -22.19 -6.41 3.03
CA LEU A 29 -21.31 -5.76 3.99
C LEU A 29 -21.28 -4.24 3.80
N TYR A 30 -21.17 -3.80 2.55
CA TYR A 30 -21.16 -2.38 2.24
C TYR A 30 -22.46 -1.69 2.65
N ASP A 31 -23.59 -2.29 2.29
CA ASP A 31 -24.92 -1.72 2.48
C ASP A 31 -25.36 -1.71 3.95
N GLU A 32 -25.04 -2.75 4.71
CA GLU A 32 -25.45 -2.88 6.11
C GLU A 32 -24.49 -2.21 7.10
N PHE A 33 -23.18 -2.17 6.80
CA PHE A 33 -22.16 -1.81 7.80
C PHE A 33 -21.38 -0.53 7.48
N LEU A 34 -21.28 -0.16 6.20
CA LEU A 34 -20.34 0.86 5.73
C LEU A 34 -21.03 2.10 5.13
N ARG A 35 -22.31 2.04 4.77
CA ARG A 35 -23.06 3.24 4.35
C ARG A 35 -23.41 4.15 5.54
N PRO A 36 -23.43 5.49 5.34
CA PRO A 36 -23.02 6.22 4.14
C PRO A 36 -21.53 6.62 4.13
N ASN A 37 -20.80 6.33 5.20
CA ASN A 37 -19.51 6.96 5.48
C ASN A 37 -18.32 6.41 4.66
N TYR A 38 -18.52 5.27 3.99
CA TYR A 38 -17.46 4.56 3.28
C TYR A 38 -17.90 4.21 1.84
N SER A 39 -16.95 3.75 1.03
CA SER A 39 -17.19 3.28 -0.34
C SER A 39 -17.14 1.75 -0.44
N LEU A 40 -17.75 1.20 -1.50
CA LEU A 40 -17.66 -0.23 -1.79
C LEU A 40 -16.21 -0.69 -2.00
N ASP A 41 -15.36 0.15 -2.60
CA ASP A 41 -13.94 -0.13 -2.78
C ASP A 41 -13.18 -0.23 -1.45
N PHE A 42 -13.60 0.56 -0.46
CA PHE A 42 -13.06 0.45 0.89
C PHE A 42 -13.41 -0.88 1.53
N ALA A 43 -14.64 -1.39 1.34
CA ALA A 43 -15.05 -2.72 1.80
C ALA A 43 -14.18 -3.83 1.18
N LYS A 44 -13.97 -3.77 -0.15
CA LYS A 44 -13.07 -4.70 -0.87
C LYS A 44 -11.64 -4.63 -0.33
N LYS A 45 -11.13 -3.43 -0.07
CA LYS A 45 -9.79 -3.22 0.50
C LYS A 45 -9.69 -3.78 1.93
N LEU A 46 -10.71 -3.60 2.76
CA LEU A 46 -10.77 -4.12 4.13
C LEU A 46 -10.67 -5.65 4.15
N ILE A 47 -11.46 -6.32 3.32
CA ILE A 47 -11.44 -7.80 3.18
C ILE A 47 -10.06 -8.26 2.72
N ARG A 48 -9.49 -7.58 1.72
CA ARG A 48 -8.15 -7.89 1.24
C ARG A 48 -7.09 -7.76 2.34
N GLU A 49 -7.13 -6.70 3.12
CA GLU A 49 -6.19 -6.50 4.23
C GLU A 49 -6.30 -7.58 5.31
N ILE A 50 -7.50 -8.06 5.62
CA ILE A 50 -7.70 -9.16 6.58
C ILE A 50 -7.16 -10.47 6.02
N ARG A 51 -7.44 -10.76 4.75
CA ARG A 51 -6.95 -11.97 4.08
C ARG A 51 -5.43 -11.98 3.95
N ASP A 52 -4.85 -10.85 3.57
CA ASP A 52 -3.41 -10.71 3.40
C ASP A 52 -2.69 -10.88 4.75
N TYR A 53 -3.35 -10.55 5.87
CA TYR A 53 -2.86 -10.86 7.21
C TYR A 53 -2.98 -12.35 7.54
N ASN A 54 -4.18 -12.92 7.44
CA ASN A 54 -4.38 -14.35 7.68
C ASN A 54 -5.53 -14.87 6.81
N PRO A 55 -5.24 -15.72 5.80
CA PRO A 55 -6.26 -16.24 4.89
C PRO A 55 -7.22 -17.22 5.56
N SER A 56 -6.89 -17.70 6.76
CA SER A 56 -7.74 -18.64 7.49
C SER A 56 -8.81 -17.96 8.35
N LEU A 57 -8.87 -16.62 8.39
CA LEU A 57 -9.90 -15.87 9.13
C LEU A 57 -11.21 -15.69 8.34
N LEU A 58 -11.19 -15.87 7.02
CA LEU A 58 -12.35 -15.68 6.16
C LEU A 58 -12.29 -16.68 5.01
N ASP A 59 -13.40 -17.36 4.77
CA ASP A 59 -13.57 -18.14 3.55
C ASP A 59 -14.12 -17.24 2.45
N ILE A 60 -13.51 -17.32 1.27
CA ILE A 60 -13.84 -16.48 0.11
C ILE A 60 -14.00 -17.34 -1.13
N MET A 61 -15.23 -17.37 -1.65
CA MET A 61 -15.50 -17.97 -2.97
C MET A 61 -15.57 -16.85 -4.02
N SER A 62 -14.71 -16.91 -5.04
CA SER A 62 -14.78 -16.01 -6.20
C SER A 62 -15.42 -16.73 -7.40
N GLY A 63 -16.57 -16.22 -7.85
CA GLY A 63 -17.21 -16.65 -9.09
C GLY A 63 -16.54 -16.03 -10.32
N ASN A 64 -16.53 -16.77 -11.44
CA ASN A 64 -15.93 -16.38 -12.73
C ASN A 64 -16.27 -14.93 -13.15
N GLY A 65 -15.30 -14.02 -13.02
CA GLY A 65 -15.23 -12.79 -13.82
C GLY A 65 -15.88 -11.53 -13.27
N SER A 66 -16.70 -11.56 -12.21
CA SER A 66 -17.19 -10.32 -11.58
C SER A 66 -17.34 -10.45 -10.07
N GLU A 67 -16.52 -9.68 -9.34
CA GLU A 67 -16.68 -9.01 -8.03
C GLU A 67 -17.65 -9.51 -6.93
N ILE A 68 -18.22 -10.70 -7.03
CA ILE A 68 -19.05 -11.32 -6.01
C ILE A 68 -18.11 -12.18 -5.19
N PHE A 69 -17.49 -11.56 -4.18
CA PHE A 69 -16.85 -12.33 -3.13
C PHE A 69 -17.95 -12.73 -2.15
N MET A 70 -18.24 -14.02 -2.13
CA MET A 70 -19.01 -14.62 -1.06
C MET A 70 -18.08 -14.83 0.14
N LEU A 71 -18.47 -14.28 1.29
CA LEU A 71 -17.70 -14.25 2.52
C LEU A 71 -18.37 -15.13 3.57
N ALA A 72 -17.59 -15.93 4.27
CA ALA A 72 -18.03 -16.61 5.49
C ALA A 72 -16.92 -16.54 6.55
N SER A 73 -17.30 -16.54 7.82
CA SER A 73 -16.34 -16.75 8.91
C SER A 73 -15.84 -18.20 8.92
N THR A 74 -14.68 -18.41 9.54
CA THR A 74 -14.15 -19.75 9.80
C THR A 74 -14.14 -19.99 11.31
N PRO A 75 -13.95 -21.24 11.78
CA PRO A 75 -13.80 -21.51 13.21
C PRO A 75 -12.64 -20.72 13.87
N LYS A 76 -11.61 -20.36 13.10
CA LYS A 76 -10.46 -19.60 13.59
C LYS A 76 -10.76 -18.11 13.78
N THR A 77 -11.83 -17.61 13.19
CA THR A 77 -12.26 -16.22 13.37
C THR A 77 -12.67 -15.95 14.82
N GLU A 78 -13.34 -16.91 15.46
CA GLU A 78 -13.78 -16.81 16.86
C GLU A 78 -12.58 -16.79 17.81
N ASP A 79 -11.68 -17.77 17.67
CA ASP A 79 -10.44 -17.84 18.45
C ASP A 79 -9.63 -16.53 18.34
N PHE A 80 -9.47 -16.01 17.12
CA PHE A 80 -8.74 -14.78 16.85
C PHE A 80 -9.33 -13.55 17.55
N LEU A 81 -10.65 -13.44 17.60
CA LEU A 81 -11.33 -12.32 18.28
C LEU A 81 -11.26 -12.47 19.80
N ILE A 82 -11.31 -13.70 20.33
CA ILE A 82 -11.13 -13.97 21.77
C ILE A 82 -9.70 -13.63 22.22
N GLU A 83 -8.71 -13.89 21.36
CA GLU A 83 -7.30 -13.55 21.60
C GLU A 83 -7.00 -12.03 21.53
N GLY A 84 -7.99 -11.22 21.14
CA GLY A 84 -7.92 -9.75 21.17
C GLY A 84 -8.10 -9.07 19.81
N GLY A 85 -8.10 -9.83 18.70
CA GLY A 85 -8.33 -9.28 17.37
C GLY A 85 -7.28 -8.25 16.89
N PHE A 86 -7.61 -7.54 15.83
CA PHE A 86 -6.78 -6.48 15.23
C PHE A 86 -6.65 -5.25 16.14
N LEU A 87 -7.68 -4.95 16.94
CA LEU A 87 -7.69 -3.79 17.84
C LEU A 87 -6.66 -3.94 18.96
N ASP A 88 -6.68 -5.05 19.70
CA ASP A 88 -5.75 -5.29 20.80
C ASP A 88 -4.31 -5.40 20.31
N MET A 89 -4.10 -5.98 19.12
CA MET A 89 -2.79 -6.00 18.49
C MET A 89 -2.28 -4.58 18.17
N HIS A 90 -3.12 -3.72 17.63
CA HIS A 90 -2.75 -2.33 17.35
C HIS A 90 -2.41 -1.57 18.63
N VAL A 91 -3.20 -1.76 19.71
CA VAL A 91 -2.92 -1.17 21.03
C VAL A 91 -1.57 -1.66 21.57
N LYS A 92 -1.30 -2.97 21.50
CA LYS A 92 -0.01 -3.55 21.91
C LYS A 92 1.17 -3.02 21.09
N GLU A 93 0.98 -2.73 19.80
CA GLU A 93 2.02 -2.11 18.97
C GLU A 93 2.26 -0.65 19.38
N GLU A 94 1.21 0.14 19.60
CA GLU A 94 1.33 1.50 20.12
C GLU A 94 2.02 1.53 21.48
N GLU A 95 1.67 0.62 22.39
CA GLU A 95 2.32 0.49 23.71
C GLU A 95 3.80 0.09 23.59
N LYS A 96 4.16 -0.78 22.64
CA LYS A 96 5.56 -1.13 22.35
C LYS A 96 6.32 0.07 21.78
N TRP A 97 5.70 0.83 20.88
CA TRP A 97 6.28 2.05 20.33
C TRP A 97 6.45 3.12 21.39
N ASP A 98 5.47 3.30 22.28
CA ASP A 98 5.57 4.22 23.41
C ASP A 98 6.65 3.76 24.38
N THR A 99 6.74 2.47 24.68
CA THR A 99 7.82 1.90 25.51
C THR A 99 9.19 2.12 24.87
N PHE A 100 9.32 1.89 23.56
CA PHE A 100 10.56 2.11 22.82
C PHE A 100 10.94 3.59 22.77
N LEU A 101 9.98 4.49 22.52
CA LEU A 101 10.19 5.93 22.53
C LEU A 101 10.47 6.44 23.94
N ASN A 102 9.87 5.89 24.99
CA ASN A 102 10.19 6.18 26.38
C ASN A 102 11.59 5.68 26.77
N GLN A 103 12.06 4.57 26.19
CA GLN A 103 13.44 4.11 26.34
C GLN A 103 14.45 5.00 25.59
N LEU A 104 14.08 5.52 24.41
CA LEU A 104 14.93 6.42 23.61
C LEU A 104 14.95 7.86 24.13
N SER A 105 13.78 8.40 24.50
CA SER A 105 13.60 9.74 25.10
C SER A 105 13.94 9.76 26.58
N GLY A 106 14.03 8.57 27.19
CA GLY A 106 14.61 8.28 28.48
C GLY A 106 16.08 8.68 28.52
N SER A 107 16.32 9.98 28.62
CA SER A 107 17.35 10.54 29.46
C SER A 107 17.13 10.02 30.89
N ARG A 108 17.44 8.74 31.12
CA ARG A 108 17.67 8.20 32.46
C ARG A 108 18.72 9.14 33.02
N LYS A 109 18.30 10.10 33.86
CA LYS A 109 19.21 10.90 34.68
C LYS A 109 19.84 9.88 35.60
N LEU A 110 20.90 9.23 35.10
CA LEU A 110 21.70 8.28 35.85
C LEU A 110 21.97 8.95 37.18
N SER A 111 21.55 8.28 38.27
CA SER A 111 21.85 8.75 39.61
C SER A 111 23.36 8.98 39.70
N LYS A 112 23.80 9.94 40.53
CA LYS A 112 25.23 10.28 40.66
C LYS A 112 26.09 9.04 40.94
N ASP A 113 25.52 8.03 41.59
CA ASP A 113 26.15 6.76 41.89
C ASP A 113 26.19 5.78 40.71
N GLU A 114 25.11 5.70 39.90
CA GLU A 114 25.10 4.92 38.65
C GLU A 114 26.09 5.49 37.61
N LYS A 115 26.24 6.82 37.53
CA LYS A 115 27.27 7.46 36.68
C LYS A 115 28.69 7.10 37.11
N LYS A 116 28.92 6.93 38.42
CA LYS A 116 30.23 6.60 38.99
C LYS A 116 30.59 5.12 38.76
N LEU A 117 29.60 4.22 38.81
CA LEU A 117 29.77 2.80 38.52
C LEU A 117 29.95 2.52 37.02
N LEU A 118 29.19 3.19 36.14
CA LEU A 118 29.36 3.06 34.69
C LEU A 118 30.69 3.64 34.18
N LYS A 119 31.20 4.73 34.78
CA LYS A 119 32.54 5.26 34.46
C LYS A 119 33.68 4.30 34.80
N LYS A 120 33.46 3.40 35.78
CA LYS A 120 34.52 2.52 36.29
C LYS A 120 34.61 1.18 35.53
N ASN A 121 33.55 0.74 34.85
CA ASN A 121 33.43 -0.65 34.37
C ASN A 121 33.17 -0.90 32.88
N SER A 122 33.21 0.06 31.94
CA SER A 122 33.06 -0.34 30.51
C SER A 122 33.63 0.64 29.47
N PRO A 123 34.80 0.32 28.86
CA PRO A 123 35.19 0.92 27.58
C PRO A 123 34.33 0.42 26.40
N SER A 124 33.62 -0.71 26.54
CA SER A 124 32.74 -1.30 25.52
C SER A 124 31.46 -0.50 25.26
N LEU A 125 30.83 0.03 26.32
CA LEU A 125 29.55 0.75 26.23
C LEU A 125 29.67 2.07 25.43
N LYS A 126 30.85 2.68 25.40
CA LYS A 126 31.11 3.88 24.59
C LYS A 126 31.19 3.57 23.09
N ARG A 127 31.73 2.39 22.73
CA ARG A 127 31.81 1.95 21.33
C ARG A 127 30.43 1.62 20.78
N GLU A 128 29.61 0.92 21.56
CA GLU A 128 28.23 0.57 21.17
C GLU A 128 27.37 1.81 20.96
N LYS A 129 27.44 2.80 21.87
CA LYS A 129 26.74 4.08 21.69
C LYS A 129 27.21 4.83 20.45
N ASN A 130 28.52 4.81 20.16
CA ASN A 130 29.05 5.46 18.97
C ASN A 130 28.60 4.75 17.69
N LEU A 131 28.58 3.42 17.68
CA LEU A 131 28.06 2.62 16.56
C LEU A 131 26.57 2.89 16.32
N LEU A 132 25.77 2.98 17.39
CA LEU A 132 24.35 3.32 17.28
C LEU A 132 24.16 4.73 16.71
N SER A 133 24.93 5.71 17.18
CA SER A 133 24.88 7.08 16.64
C SER A 133 25.30 7.15 15.17
N ILE A 134 26.32 6.38 14.76
CA ILE A 134 26.75 6.28 13.36
C ILE A 134 25.65 5.64 12.51
N LEU A 135 25.01 4.58 13.00
CA LEU A 135 23.90 3.91 12.30
C LEU A 135 22.73 4.87 12.09
N ILE A 136 22.32 5.58 13.16
CA ILE A 136 21.25 6.59 13.08
C ILE A 136 21.63 7.70 12.10
N ALA A 137 22.87 8.20 12.17
CA ALA A 137 23.36 9.22 11.24
C ALA A 137 23.33 8.73 9.79
N ALA A 138 23.73 7.49 9.52
CA ALA A 138 23.69 6.90 8.19
C ALA A 138 22.26 6.82 7.65
N VAL A 139 21.30 6.36 8.46
CA VAL A 139 19.88 6.28 8.08
C VAL A 139 19.32 7.67 7.78
N VAL A 140 19.61 8.65 8.64
CA VAL A 140 19.15 10.04 8.44
C VAL A 140 19.76 10.65 7.17
N VAL A 141 21.05 10.43 6.91
CA VAL A 141 21.71 10.91 5.69
C VAL A 141 21.13 10.23 4.45
N SER A 142 20.88 8.92 4.47
CA SER A 142 20.23 8.20 3.36
C SER A 142 18.81 8.70 3.12
N PHE A 143 18.05 8.99 4.17
CA PHE A 143 16.72 9.57 4.07
C PHE A 143 16.74 11.00 3.49
N LEU A 144 17.65 11.86 3.96
CA LEU A 144 17.81 13.21 3.41
C LEU A 144 18.28 13.19 1.96
N PHE A 145 19.17 12.27 1.60
CA PHE A 145 19.65 12.11 0.22
C PHE A 145 18.52 11.65 -0.72
N THR A 146 17.71 10.69 -0.30
CA THR A 146 16.56 10.22 -1.08
C THR A 146 15.51 11.32 -1.22
N LEU A 147 15.20 12.04 -0.15
CA LEU A 147 14.29 13.18 -0.18
C LEU A 147 14.81 14.28 -1.13
N TYR A 148 16.09 14.63 -1.04
CA TYR A 148 16.74 15.57 -1.94
C TYR A 148 16.72 15.09 -3.39
N SER A 149 16.98 13.81 -3.66
CA SER A 149 16.95 13.25 -5.01
C SER A 149 15.55 13.30 -5.62
N ILE A 150 14.50 13.02 -4.83
CA ILE A 150 13.11 13.11 -5.28
C ILE A 150 12.75 14.56 -5.57
N LEU A 151 13.08 15.48 -4.66
CA LEU A 151 12.84 16.92 -4.84
C LEU A 151 13.59 17.47 -6.05
N LYS A 152 14.86 17.13 -6.23
CA LYS A 152 15.67 17.56 -7.38
C LYS A 152 15.10 17.00 -8.69
N ASN A 153 14.76 15.72 -8.75
CA ASN A 153 14.18 15.13 -9.96
C ASN A 153 12.79 15.69 -10.27
N ALA A 154 11.99 16.02 -9.25
CA ALA A 154 10.67 16.61 -9.42
C ALA A 154 10.71 18.10 -9.83
N PHE A 155 11.75 18.85 -9.42
CA PHE A 155 11.83 20.30 -9.66
C PHE A 155 12.83 20.73 -10.75
N LEU A 156 13.82 19.91 -11.12
CA LEU A 156 14.99 20.39 -11.88
C LEU A 156 15.33 19.69 -13.21
N GLU A 157 14.65 18.62 -13.64
CA GLU A 157 14.91 18.04 -14.97
C GLU A 157 13.66 17.42 -15.63
N PRO A 158 12.71 18.21 -16.19
CA PRO A 158 12.14 17.75 -17.44
C PRO A 158 13.31 17.77 -18.44
N GLN A 159 13.61 16.65 -19.10
CA GLN A 159 14.54 16.64 -20.22
C GLN A 159 14.15 17.76 -21.19
N TYR A 160 14.87 18.88 -21.13
CA TYR A 160 14.67 20.02 -22.01
C TYR A 160 15.27 19.60 -23.35
N VAL A 161 14.51 18.84 -24.12
CA VAL A 161 14.81 18.57 -25.52
C VAL A 161 14.86 19.95 -26.19
N PRO A 162 16.00 20.35 -26.79
CA PRO A 162 16.08 21.61 -27.52
C PRO A 162 14.90 21.69 -28.50
N MET A 163 14.25 22.84 -28.59
CA MET A 163 13.02 23.02 -29.37
C MET A 163 13.17 22.47 -30.81
N ASP A 164 14.36 22.62 -31.38
CA ASP A 164 14.76 22.11 -32.69
C ASP A 164 14.67 20.58 -32.83
N GLU A 165 15.02 19.82 -31.79
CA GLU A 165 14.92 18.35 -31.79
C GLU A 165 13.47 17.88 -31.61
N PHE A 166 12.68 18.63 -30.86
CA PHE A 166 11.26 18.35 -30.71
C PHE A 166 10.50 18.57 -32.03
N GLU A 167 10.75 19.68 -32.72
CA GLU A 167 10.14 19.96 -34.02
C GLU A 167 10.50 18.89 -35.05
N ARG A 168 11.77 18.48 -35.13
CA ARG A 168 12.19 17.40 -36.04
C ARG A 168 11.48 16.08 -35.76
N LYS A 169 11.33 15.69 -34.49
CA LYS A 169 10.60 14.46 -34.12
C LYS A 169 9.11 14.59 -34.42
N LEU A 170 8.53 15.76 -34.22
CA LEU A 170 7.12 16.02 -34.53
C LEU A 170 6.85 15.90 -36.03
N GLU A 171 7.70 16.48 -36.88
CA GLU A 171 7.62 16.37 -38.34
C GLU A 171 7.80 14.93 -38.82
N GLN A 172 8.71 14.18 -38.20
CA GLN A 172 8.92 12.77 -38.50
C GLN A 172 7.68 11.92 -38.18
N VAL A 173 7.05 12.16 -37.03
CA VAL A 173 5.82 11.46 -36.63
C VAL A 173 4.65 11.84 -37.56
N GLN A 174 4.50 13.12 -37.89
CA GLN A 174 3.43 13.57 -38.80
C GLN A 174 3.57 13.00 -40.21
N SER A 175 4.79 12.95 -40.75
CA SER A 175 5.04 12.38 -42.07
C SER A 175 4.79 10.87 -42.10
N GLN A 176 5.17 10.14 -41.06
CA GLN A 176 4.86 8.72 -40.92
C GLN A 176 3.36 8.46 -40.89
N HIS A 177 2.58 9.23 -40.11
CA HIS A 177 1.13 9.08 -40.07
C HIS A 177 0.45 9.41 -41.40
N ARG A 178 0.95 10.37 -42.17
CA ARG A 178 0.40 10.65 -43.51
C ARG A 178 0.63 9.49 -44.47
N LEU A 179 1.85 8.94 -44.50
CA LEU A 179 2.18 7.80 -45.34
C LEU A 179 1.37 6.56 -44.97
N GLU A 180 1.18 6.31 -43.67
CA GLU A 180 0.40 5.17 -43.19
C GLU A 180 -1.09 5.32 -43.55
N ASN A 181 -1.67 6.52 -43.39
CA ASN A 181 -3.04 6.79 -43.81
C ASN A 181 -3.24 6.62 -45.32
N GLU A 182 -2.31 7.09 -46.17
CA GLU A 182 -2.38 6.88 -47.62
C GLU A 182 -2.27 5.40 -48.03
N LYS A 183 -1.51 4.62 -47.26
CA LYS A 183 -1.42 3.17 -47.47
C LYS A 183 -2.74 2.50 -47.10
N LEU A 184 -3.30 2.83 -45.94
CA LEU A 184 -4.56 2.28 -45.44
C LEU A 184 -5.74 2.65 -46.35
N THR A 185 -5.79 3.86 -46.90
CA THR A 185 -6.84 4.24 -47.86
C THR A 185 -6.76 3.44 -49.16
N LYS A 186 -5.55 3.22 -49.70
CA LYS A 186 -5.35 2.35 -50.87
C LYS A 186 -5.71 0.90 -50.59
N GLU A 187 -5.41 0.39 -49.40
CA GLU A 187 -5.80 -0.96 -48.98
C GLU A 187 -7.33 -1.08 -48.85
N LEU A 188 -7.99 -0.07 -48.28
CA LEU A 188 -9.46 0.01 -48.21
C LEU A 188 -10.10 0.05 -49.59
N GLU A 189 -9.59 0.85 -50.53
CA GLU A 189 -10.12 0.91 -51.90
C GLU A 189 -9.97 -0.42 -52.62
N LYS A 190 -8.82 -1.10 -52.48
CA LYS A 190 -8.62 -2.44 -53.05
C LYS A 190 -9.55 -3.47 -52.43
N ALA A 191 -9.70 -3.47 -51.10
CA ALA A 191 -10.60 -4.38 -50.40
C ALA A 191 -12.06 -4.16 -50.83
N LYS A 192 -12.47 -2.90 -50.99
CA LYS A 192 -13.80 -2.54 -51.47
C LYS A 192 -14.04 -2.98 -52.90
N ALA A 193 -13.08 -2.78 -53.80
CA ALA A 193 -13.18 -3.26 -55.18
C ALA A 193 -13.28 -4.79 -55.27
N VAL A 194 -12.56 -5.52 -54.42
CA VAL A 194 -12.68 -6.99 -54.33
C VAL A 194 -14.07 -7.40 -53.83
N ILE A 195 -14.57 -6.77 -52.76
CA ILE A 195 -15.92 -7.03 -52.24
C ILE A 195 -17.00 -6.75 -53.30
N ASP A 196 -16.90 -5.63 -54.02
CA ASP A 196 -17.86 -5.28 -55.07
C ASP A 196 -17.79 -6.25 -56.25
N SER A 197 -16.61 -6.81 -56.55
CA SER A 197 -16.45 -7.85 -57.59
C SER A 197 -17.00 -9.23 -57.19
N LEU A 198 -17.13 -9.52 -55.90
CA LEU A 198 -17.71 -10.76 -55.37
C LEU A 198 -19.23 -10.68 -55.18
N LYS A 199 -19.81 -9.47 -55.31
CA LYS A 199 -21.24 -9.21 -55.11
C LYS A 199 -22.04 -9.17 -56.41
N ASN A 200 -21.36 -9.15 -57.56
CA ASN A 200 -21.90 -9.39 -58.91
C ASN A 200 -21.63 -10.83 -59.33
#